data_AF-A0A183LNW6-F1
#
_entry.id   AF-A0A183LNW6-F1
#
_cell.length_a   1.000
_cell.length_b   1.000
_cell.length_c   1.000
_cell.angle_alpha   90.00
_cell.angle_beta   90.00
_cell.angle_gamma   90.00
#
_symmetry.space_group_name_H-M   'P 1'
#
loop_
_entity.id
_entity.type
_entity.pdbx_description
1 polymer ?
#
loop_
_entity_poly.entity_id
_entity_poly.type
_entity_poly.pdbx_seq_one_letter_code
_entity_poly.pdbx_strand_id
1 'polypeptide(L)'
;MQLDDLDFADDLDLLLHTKQRMQEKTTSVAAPSAGLGLNIHKRKSKILKYNTAINNPITHDGEDLEDVKTFTYLGSIIDEYGGSDADVEARIGK
;
A
#
# COMPACT_ATOMS: atom_id res chain seq x y z
N MET A 1 -13.88 -6.93 9.93
CA MET A 1 -12.45 -7.05 9.58
C MET A 1 -11.79 -5.83 10.22
N GLN A 2 -11.09 -6.07 11.32
CA GLN A 2 -10.53 -5.05 12.20
C GLN A 2 -9.18 -4.60 11.61
N LEU A 3 -8.93 -3.29 11.60
CA LEU A 3 -7.74 -2.68 10.99
C LEU A 3 -6.65 -2.63 12.08
N ASP A 4 -5.99 -3.76 12.31
CA ASP A 4 -5.04 -3.94 13.41
C ASP A 4 -3.59 -3.65 13.01
N ASP A 5 -3.34 -2.55 12.29
CA ASP A 5 -1.97 -2.00 12.16
C ASP A 5 -2.05 -0.48 12.14
N LEU A 6 -2.02 0.12 13.33
CA LEU A 6 -2.18 1.56 13.59
C LEU A 6 -0.93 2.16 14.24
N ASP A 7 0.24 1.56 14.05
CA ASP A 7 1.50 2.00 14.67
C ASP A 7 2.35 2.92 13.75
N PHE A 8 1.86 3.31 12.56
CA PHE A 8 2.39 4.43 11.78
C PHE A 8 1.26 5.43 11.47
N ALA A 9 1.25 6.54 12.19
CA ALA A 9 0.06 7.38 12.39
C ALA A 9 -0.61 7.98 11.14
N ASP A 10 0.04 7.93 9.96
CA ASP A 10 -0.45 8.55 8.72
C ASP A 10 -0.46 7.62 7.48
N ASP A 11 0.05 6.39 7.59
CA ASP A 11 0.21 5.47 6.44
C ASP A 11 -0.70 4.23 6.59
N LEU A 12 -1.35 3.83 5.49
CA LEU A 12 -2.24 2.66 5.44
C LEU A 12 -1.79 1.70 4.33
N ASP A 13 -1.38 0.50 4.73
CA ASP A 13 -0.98 -0.56 3.80
C ASP A 13 -2.02 -1.69 3.73
N LEU A 14 -2.28 -2.16 2.51
CA LEU A 14 -3.33 -3.14 2.21
C LEU A 14 -2.83 -4.19 1.23
N LEU A 15 -2.74 -5.44 1.69
CA LEU A 15 -2.41 -6.59 0.85
C LEU A 15 -3.68 -7.22 0.29
N LEU A 16 -3.78 -7.28 -1.03
CA LEU A 16 -4.95 -7.80 -1.74
C LEU A 16 -4.54 -8.65 -2.94
N HIS A 17 -5.26 -9.75 -3.15
CA HIS A 17 -4.93 -10.73 -4.20
C HIS A 17 -5.51 -10.42 -5.58
N THR A 18 -6.48 -9.51 -5.68
CA THR A 18 -7.13 -9.20 -6.96
C THR A 18 -7.19 -7.71 -7.19
N LYS A 19 -6.99 -7.31 -8.46
CA LYS A 19 -7.09 -5.91 -8.87
C LYS A 19 -8.45 -5.29 -8.50
N GLN A 20 -9.54 -6.03 -8.72
CA GLN A 20 -10.88 -5.53 -8.40
C GLN A 20 -11.01 -5.20 -6.91
N ARG A 21 -10.49 -6.05 -6.02
CA ARG A 21 -10.49 -5.76 -4.58
C ARG A 21 -9.62 -4.56 -4.26
N MET A 22 -8.47 -4.37 -4.93
CA MET A 22 -7.64 -3.19 -4.75
C MET A 22 -8.37 -1.91 -5.12
N GLN A 23 -9.08 -1.90 -6.25
CA GLN A 23 -9.89 -0.76 -6.67
C GLN A 23 -11.04 -0.49 -5.69
N GLU A 24 -11.79 -1.53 -5.32
CA GLU A 24 -12.90 -1.43 -4.35
C GLU A 24 -12.42 -0.88 -3.01
N LYS A 25 -11.27 -1.35 -2.51
CA LYS A 25 -10.71 -0.89 -1.23
C LYS A 25 -10.21 0.56 -1.31
N THR A 26 -9.56 0.93 -2.40
CA THR A 26 -9.08 2.31 -2.66
C THR A 26 -10.23 3.32 -2.70
N THR A 27 -11.37 2.94 -3.28
CA THR A 27 -12.59 3.76 -3.28
C THR A 27 -13.29 3.73 -1.93
N SER A 28 -13.37 2.56 -1.28
CA SER A 28 -14.10 2.37 -0.03
C SER A 28 -13.48 3.09 1.17
N VAL A 29 -12.16 3.31 1.17
CA VAL A 29 -11.48 4.01 2.28
C VAL A 29 -11.62 5.53 2.20
N ALA A 30 -11.98 6.08 1.03
CA ALA A 30 -12.10 7.52 0.80
C ALA A 30 -13.12 8.21 1.72
N ALA A 31 -14.35 7.69 1.75
CA ALA A 31 -15.44 8.32 2.50
C ALA A 31 -15.24 8.23 4.03
N PRO A 32 -14.84 7.08 4.61
CA PRO A 32 -14.49 7.01 6.02
C PRO A 32 -13.34 7.96 6.41
N SER A 33 -12.28 8.02 5.60
CA SER A 33 -11.16 8.95 5.85
C SER A 33 -11.61 10.40 5.88
N ALA A 34 -12.42 10.82 4.90
CA ALA A 34 -12.98 12.17 4.87
C ALA A 34 -13.89 12.46 6.08
N GLY A 35 -14.67 11.48 6.53
CA GLY A 35 -15.50 11.58 7.75
C GLY A 35 -14.68 11.73 9.03
N LEU A 36 -13.43 11.26 9.04
CA LEU A 36 -12.46 11.46 10.12
C LEU A 36 -11.62 12.74 9.95
N GLY A 37 -11.88 13.55 8.91
CA GLY A 37 -11.07 14.71 8.57
C GLY A 37 -9.69 14.37 7.98
N LEU A 38 -9.46 13.11 7.62
CA LEU A 38 -8.23 12.64 6.99
C LEU A 38 -8.31 12.83 5.48
N ASN A 39 -7.22 13.35 4.89
CA ASN A 39 -7.11 13.52 3.44
C ASN A 39 -6.19 12.47 2.84
N ILE A 40 -6.71 11.67 1.91
CA ILE A 40 -5.91 10.70 1.17
C ILE A 40 -5.03 11.44 0.16
N HIS A 41 -3.73 11.35 0.34
CA HIS A 41 -2.76 11.96 -0.56
C HIS A 41 -2.54 11.09 -1.79
N LYS A 42 -3.35 11.31 -2.83
CA LYS A 42 -3.32 10.57 -4.10
C LYS A 42 -1.92 10.40 -4.69
N ARG A 43 -1.11 11.47 -4.66
CA ARG A 43 0.29 11.47 -5.16
C ARG A 43 1.27 10.68 -4.29
N LYS A 44 0.96 10.45 -3.01
CA LYS A 44 1.77 9.61 -2.12
C LYS A 44 1.31 8.16 -2.12
N SER A 45 0.06 7.91 -2.53
CA SER A 45 -0.49 6.57 -2.67
C SER A 45 0.21 5.81 -3.78
N LYS A 46 0.83 4.70 -3.40
CA LYS A 46 1.64 3.83 -4.26
C LYS A 46 1.05 2.43 -4.29
N ILE A 47 1.33 1.72 -5.37
CA ILE A 47 1.01 0.30 -5.51
C ILE A 47 2.29 -0.46 -5.78
N LEU A 48 2.54 -1.45 -4.93
CA LEU A 48 3.53 -2.47 -5.18
C LEU A 48 2.83 -3.72 -5.72
N LYS A 49 3.24 -4.19 -6.89
CA LYS A 49 2.69 -5.40 -7.51
C LYS A 49 3.56 -6.59 -7.14
N TYR A 50 2.96 -7.59 -6.50
CA TYR A 50 3.62 -8.84 -6.17
C TYR A 50 3.22 -9.93 -7.17
N ASN A 51 4.18 -10.54 -7.87
CA ASN A 51 3.99 -11.67 -8.78
C ASN A 51 2.98 -11.48 -9.94
N THR A 52 2.59 -10.25 -10.30
CA THR A 52 1.60 -10.03 -11.37
C THR A 52 1.82 -8.74 -12.17
N ALA A 53 1.76 -8.85 -13.50
CA ALA A 53 1.71 -7.72 -14.40
C ALA A 53 0.26 -7.23 -14.55
N ILE A 54 -0.22 -6.45 -13.58
CA ILE A 54 -1.51 -5.78 -13.72
C ILE A 54 -1.34 -4.62 -14.71
N ASN A 55 -1.87 -4.78 -15.92
CA ASN A 55 -1.63 -3.87 -17.04
C ASN A 55 -2.45 -2.57 -17.02
N ASN A 56 -3.53 -2.47 -16.25
CA ASN A 56 -4.30 -1.24 -16.17
C ASN A 56 -4.14 -0.61 -14.79
N PRO A 57 -4.09 0.73 -14.71
CA PRO A 57 -3.89 1.44 -13.46
C PRO A 57 -5.04 1.20 -12.47
N ILE A 58 -4.73 1.37 -11.19
CA ILE A 58 -5.74 1.62 -10.15
C ILE A 58 -5.85 3.13 -10.05
N THR A 59 -7.08 3.62 -9.99
CA THR A 59 -7.36 5.05 -9.89
C THR A 59 -7.96 5.39 -8.54
N HIS A 60 -7.62 6.56 -8.02
CA HIS A 60 -8.34 7.18 -6.92
C HIS A 60 -8.83 8.54 -7.38
N ASP A 61 -10.15 8.76 -7.40
CA ASP A 61 -10.80 9.94 -7.97
C ASP A 61 -10.33 10.31 -9.39
N GLY A 62 -10.03 9.30 -10.21
CA GLY A 62 -9.57 9.49 -11.59
C GLY A 62 -8.07 9.80 -11.74
N GLU A 63 -7.30 9.87 -10.66
CA GLU A 63 -5.83 9.92 -10.71
C GLU A 63 -5.26 8.50 -10.59
N ASP A 64 -4.37 8.12 -11.52
CA ASP A 64 -3.65 6.86 -11.47
C ASP A 64 -2.69 6.85 -10.27
N LEU A 65 -2.70 5.76 -9.50
CA LEU A 65 -1.74 5.55 -8.43
C LEU A 65 -0.38 5.14 -8.99
N GLU A 66 0.70 5.59 -8.35
CA GLU A 66 2.08 5.30 -8.79
C GLU A 66 2.39 3.80 -8.60
N ASP A 67 2.81 3.14 -9.68
CA ASP A 67 3.29 1.76 -9.67
C ASP A 67 4.77 1.72 -9.31
N VAL A 68 5.10 1.15 -8.16
CA VAL A 68 6.47 1.08 -7.65
C VAL A 68 6.96 -0.36 -7.59
N LYS A 69 8.26 -0.54 -7.80
CA LYS A 69 8.92 -1.87 -7.70
C LYS A 69 9.40 -2.19 -6.29
N THR A 70 9.57 -1.15 -5.48
CA THR A 70 9.98 -1.25 -4.08
C THR A 70 9.19 -0.26 -3.26
N PHE A 71 8.89 -0.64 -2.02
CA PHE A 71 8.25 0.20 -1.03
C PHE A 71 9.00 0.06 0.29
N THR A 72 9.17 1.16 1.01
CA THR A 72 9.81 1.13 2.33
C THR A 72 8.72 1.24 3.39
N TYR A 73 8.50 0.14 4.11
CA TYR A 73 7.58 0.10 5.24
C TYR A 73 8.38 -0.11 6.53
N LEU A 74 8.32 0.86 7.45
CA LEU A 74 8.95 0.81 8.78
C LEU A 74 10.46 0.55 8.74
N GLY A 75 11.12 1.07 7.71
CA GLY A 75 12.56 0.86 7.49
C GLY A 75 12.92 -0.49 6.88
N SER A 76 11.94 -1.31 6.51
CA SER A 76 12.14 -2.51 5.68
C SER A 76 11.80 -2.19 4.23
N ILE A 77 12.71 -2.49 3.32
CA ILE A 77 12.44 -2.49 1.89
C ILE A 77 11.68 -3.76 1.52
N ILE A 78 10.52 -3.61 0.90
CA ILE A 78 9.71 -4.68 0.32
C ILE A 78 9.75 -4.49 -1.19
N ASP A 79 10.13 -5.54 -1.92
CA ASP A 79 10.15 -5.55 -3.37
C ASP A 79 8.98 -6.34 -4.00
N GLU A 80 8.89 -6.31 -5.33
CA GLU A 80 7.89 -7.04 -6.13
C GLU A 80 7.95 -8.57 -5.98
N TYR A 81 9.03 -9.10 -5.40
CA TYR A 81 9.24 -10.52 -5.08
C TYR A 81 9.05 -10.83 -3.61
N GLY A 82 8.56 -9.87 -2.81
CA GLY A 82 8.29 -10.05 -1.38
C GLY A 82 9.55 -10.15 -0.54
N GLY A 83 10.71 -9.80 -1.13
CA GLY A 83 11.99 -9.75 -0.46
C GLY A 83 11.98 -8.62 0.57
N SER A 84 11.98 -9.00 1.85
CA SER A 84 12.46 -8.16 2.96
C SER A 84 13.75 -8.74 3.58
N ASP A 85 14.28 -9.80 2.99
CA ASP A 85 15.25 -10.71 3.62
C ASP A 85 16.53 -9.98 4.05
N ALA A 86 17.05 -9.08 3.20
CA ALA A 86 18.26 -8.32 3.51
C ALA A 86 18.08 -7.32 4.68
N ASP A 87 16.92 -6.67 4.79
CA ASP A 87 16.64 -5.67 5.85
C ASP A 87 16.18 -6.33 7.16
N VAL A 88 15.42 -7.42 7.06
CA VAL A 88 15.00 -8.23 8.22
C VAL A 88 16.19 -8.94 8.84
N GLU A 89 17.09 -9.53 8.03
CA GLU A 89 18.35 -10.10 8.55
C GLU A 89 19.24 -9.02 9.19
N ALA A 90 19.33 -7.82 8.61
CA ALA A 90 20.11 -6.71 9.20
C ALA A 90 19.55 -6.22 10.55
N ARG A 91 18.23 -6.38 10.81
CA ARG A 91 17.59 -6.05 12.10
C ARG A 91 17.66 -7.17 13.13
N ILE A 92 17.66 -8.45 12.71
CA ILE A 92 17.75 -9.61 13.61
C ILE A 92 19.20 -9.91 14.02
N GLY A 93 20.18 -9.44 13.25
CA GLY A 93 21.61 -9.57 13.55
C GLY A 93 22.16 -8.70 14.70
N LYS A 94 21.33 -8.28 15.66
CA LYS A 94 21.77 -7.58 16.89
C LYS A 94 21.50 -8.41 18.13
#